data_AF-A0A831RT72-F1
#
_entry.id   AF-A0A831RT72-F1
#
_cell.length_a   1.000
_cell.length_b   1.000
_cell.length_c   1.000
_cell.angle_alpha   90.00
_cell.angle_beta   90.00
_cell.angle_gamma   90.00
#
_symmetry.space_group_name_H-M   'P 1'
#
loop_
_entity.id
_entity.type
_entity.pdbx_description
1 polymer ?
#
loop_
_entity_poly.entity_id
_entity_poly.type
_entity_poly.pdbx_seq_one_letter_code
_entity_poly.pdbx_strand_id
1 'polypeptide(L)'
;MDISDSEKKAARWAHDLFVLNIFFFHLLLTPATIMLGIGLKGLLIPLVLSLAVITYIYFRGQRESRWFVAAHWRLAFKRCKLLLIGYAITAVILLLAELLTSGMKDAHMANILVTVITRIAIMPTLILVMVTVVMEASATSLVGKGEVPEKIMKEFPPHS
;
A
#
# COMPACT_ATOMS: atom_id res chain seq x y z
N MET A 1 -14.22 9.27 26.38
CA MET A 1 -12.98 10.05 26.20
C MET A 1 -13.30 11.09 25.14
N ASP A 2 -13.27 12.37 25.48
CA ASP A 2 -13.55 13.42 24.49
C ASP A 2 -12.32 13.55 23.58
N ILE A 3 -12.51 13.41 22.26
CA ILE A 3 -11.42 13.42 21.28
C ILE A 3 -11.37 14.81 20.66
N SER A 4 -10.28 15.52 20.93
CA SER A 4 -10.10 16.88 20.43
C SER A 4 -10.00 16.91 18.90
N ASP A 5 -10.40 18.02 18.26
CA ASP A 5 -10.23 18.20 16.82
C ASP A 5 -8.76 18.11 16.38
N SER A 6 -7.84 18.49 17.28
CA SER A 6 -6.40 18.35 17.05
C SER A 6 -5.96 16.88 16.92
N GLU A 7 -6.56 15.99 17.70
CA GLU A 7 -6.33 14.55 17.64
C GLU A 7 -6.97 13.93 16.41
N LYS A 8 -8.19 14.35 16.06
CA LYS A 8 -8.84 13.93 14.81
C LYS A 8 -7.98 14.29 13.60
N LYS A 9 -7.48 15.53 13.54
CA LYS A 9 -6.57 15.98 12.47
C LYS A 9 -5.28 15.16 12.43
N ALA A 10 -4.66 14.90 13.58
CA ALA A 10 -3.44 14.10 13.66
C ALA A 10 -3.66 12.63 13.28
N ALA A 11 -4.81 12.04 13.64
CA ALA A 11 -5.20 10.69 13.25
C ALA A 11 -5.49 10.58 11.76
N ARG A 12 -6.15 11.59 11.18
CA ARG A 12 -6.45 11.66 9.74
C ARG A 12 -5.20 11.67 8.88
N TRP A 13 -4.14 12.34 9.36
CA TRP A 13 -2.89 12.46 8.63
C TRP A 13 -2.25 11.11 8.25
N ALA A 14 -2.41 10.09 9.09
CA ALA A 14 -1.91 8.74 8.78
C ALA A 14 -2.56 8.15 7.51
N HIS A 15 -3.87 8.34 7.37
CA HIS A 15 -4.67 7.87 6.24
C HIS A 15 -4.42 8.71 4.99
N ASP A 16 -4.38 10.03 5.15
CA ASP A 16 -4.06 10.96 4.05
C ASP A 16 -2.68 10.63 3.46
N LEU A 17 -1.68 10.36 4.30
CA LEU A 17 -0.34 9.99 3.82
C LEU A 17 -0.34 8.67 3.05
N PHE A 18 -1.12 7.68 3.48
CA PHE A 18 -1.26 6.42 2.75
C PHE A 18 -2.00 6.59 1.41
N VAL A 19 -3.05 7.41 1.35
CA VAL A 19 -3.74 7.74 0.09
C VAL A 19 -2.82 8.49 -0.87
N LEU A 20 -2.06 9.47 -0.37
CA LEU A 20 -1.06 10.20 -1.17
C LEU A 20 0.02 9.26 -1.69
N ASN A 21 0.45 8.28 -0.89
CA ASN A 21 1.40 7.25 -1.30
C ASN A 21 0.88 6.44 -2.51
N ILE A 22 -0.38 5.99 -2.45
CA ILE A 22 -1.03 5.30 -3.58
C ILE A 22 -1.10 6.23 -4.79
N PHE A 23 -1.64 7.44 -4.61
CA PHE A 23 -1.86 8.38 -5.70
C PHE A 23 -0.56 8.76 -6.41
N PHE A 24 0.43 9.28 -5.68
CA PHE A 24 1.66 9.77 -6.30
C PHE A 24 2.54 8.66 -6.83
N PHE A 25 2.80 7.62 -6.06
CA PHE A 25 3.82 6.64 -6.45
C PHE A 25 3.24 5.52 -7.31
N HIS A 26 2.00 5.10 -7.05
CA HIS A 26 1.42 3.93 -7.72
C HIS A 26 0.58 4.34 -8.93
N LEU A 27 -0.21 5.41 -8.81
CA LEU A 27 -1.09 5.85 -9.90
C LEU A 27 -0.39 6.79 -10.88
N LEU A 28 0.44 7.73 -10.40
CA LEU A 28 1.13 8.71 -11.26
C LEU A 28 2.54 8.27 -11.67
N LEU A 29 3.40 8.00 -10.70
CA LEU A 29 4.82 7.79 -10.97
C LEU A 29 5.10 6.48 -11.69
N THR A 30 4.37 5.41 -11.38
CA THR A 30 4.53 4.10 -12.05
C THR A 30 4.32 4.19 -13.56
N PRO A 31 3.18 4.67 -14.10
CA PRO A 31 3.04 4.85 -15.55
C PRO A 31 3.99 5.93 -16.11
N ALA A 32 4.32 6.98 -15.35
CA ALA A 32 5.31 7.97 -15.78
C ALA A 32 6.68 7.35 -16.05
N THR A 33 7.17 6.45 -15.20
CA THR A 33 8.47 5.78 -15.42
C THR A 33 8.50 4.91 -16.67
N ILE A 34 7.36 4.30 -17.01
CA ILE A 34 7.18 3.53 -18.24
C ILE A 34 7.20 4.48 -19.45
N MET A 35 6.43 5.57 -19.39
CA MET A 35 6.32 6.55 -20.48
C MET A 35 7.64 7.28 -20.77
N LEU A 36 8.43 7.55 -19.73
CA LEU A 36 9.74 8.19 -19.85
C LEU A 36 10.85 7.26 -20.37
N GLY A 37 10.53 5.99 -20.68
CA GLY A 37 11.50 5.06 -21.26
C GLY A 37 12.60 4.62 -20.27
N ILE A 38 12.40 4.79 -18.97
CA ILE A 38 13.36 4.39 -17.91
C ILE A 38 13.46 2.84 -17.82
N GLY A 39 12.52 2.13 -18.48
CA GLY A 39 12.46 0.68 -18.51
C GLY A 39 12.00 0.08 -17.19
N LEU A 40 12.11 -1.25 -17.06
CA LEU A 40 11.67 -1.99 -15.86
C LEU A 40 12.38 -1.52 -14.57
N LYS A 41 13.61 -1.01 -14.66
CA LYS A 41 14.33 -0.43 -13.52
C LYS A 41 13.65 0.84 -12.99
N GLY A 42 12.92 1.56 -13.84
CA GLY A 42 12.11 2.71 -13.45
C GLY A 42 11.04 2.37 -12.42
N LEU A 43 10.53 1.14 -12.41
CA LEU A 43 9.54 0.66 -11.43
C LEU A 43 10.10 0.57 -10.00
N LEU A 44 11.43 0.54 -9.83
CA LEU A 44 12.06 0.57 -8.51
C LEU A 44 11.90 1.93 -7.83
N ILE A 45 11.80 3.02 -8.59
CA ILE A 45 11.68 4.38 -8.05
C ILE A 45 10.40 4.53 -7.21
N PRO A 46 9.18 4.30 -7.76
CA PRO A 46 7.96 4.39 -6.96
C PRO A 46 7.92 3.37 -5.82
N LEU A 47 8.52 2.19 -6.00
CA LEU A 47 8.58 1.18 -4.95
C LEU A 47 9.41 1.64 -3.74
N VAL A 48 10.62 2.18 -3.98
CA VAL A 48 11.50 2.67 -2.91
C VAL A 48 10.89 3.87 -2.19
N LEU A 49 10.31 4.82 -2.94
CA LEU A 49 9.63 5.97 -2.35
C LEU A 49 8.42 5.54 -1.51
N SER A 50 7.65 4.55 -2.00
CA SER A 50 6.53 3.97 -1.26
C SER A 50 6.97 3.30 0.04
N LEU A 51 8.03 2.49 -0.03
CA LEU A 51 8.60 1.87 1.17
C LEU A 51 9.05 2.91 2.20
N ALA A 52 9.67 4.02 1.76
CA ALA A 52 10.05 5.10 2.66
C ALA A 52 8.83 5.70 3.41
N VAL A 53 7.71 5.92 2.72
CA VAL A 53 6.47 6.40 3.33
C VAL A 53 5.88 5.38 4.28
N ILE A 54 5.82 4.10 3.90
CA ILE A 54 5.30 3.02 4.76
C ILE A 54 6.13 2.89 6.04
N THR A 55 7.46 2.96 5.92
CA THR A 55 8.38 2.93 7.05
C THR A 55 8.18 4.14 7.96
N TYR A 56 7.97 5.33 7.39
CA TYR A 56 7.62 6.51 8.17
C TYR A 56 6.30 6.35 8.92
N ILE A 57 5.25 5.81 8.28
CA ILE A 57 3.95 5.52 8.93
C ILE A 57 4.14 4.58 10.11
N TYR A 58 4.93 3.53 9.94
CA TYR A 58 5.25 2.60 11.01
C TYR A 58 5.92 3.31 12.20
N PHE A 59 7.04 4.00 11.97
CA PHE A 59 7.81 4.61 13.04
C PHE A 59 7.04 5.72 13.76
N ARG A 60 6.30 6.54 13.00
CA ARG A 60 5.50 7.62 13.60
C ARG A 60 4.37 7.05 14.47
N GLY A 61 3.72 5.96 14.04
CA GLY A 61 2.69 5.28 14.83
C GLY A 61 3.19 4.65 16.13
N GLN A 62 4.47 4.25 16.19
CA GLN A 62 5.07 3.70 17.41
C GLN A 62 5.48 4.76 18.43
N ARG A 63 5.72 6.00 17.98
CA ARG A 63 6.16 7.12 18.83
C ARG A 63 5.02 8.00 19.33
N GLU A 64 3.80 7.78 18.86
CA GLU A 64 2.65 8.60 19.24
C GLU A 64 2.09 8.13 20.59
N SER A 65 2.05 9.04 21.57
CA SER A 65 1.58 8.74 22.93
C SER A 65 0.06 8.75 23.06
N ARG A 66 -0.64 9.53 22.22
CA ARG A 66 -2.09 9.64 22.24
C ARG A 66 -2.70 8.39 21.62
N TRP A 67 -3.41 7.61 22.44
CA TRP A 67 -3.95 6.30 22.05
C TRP A 67 -4.76 6.36 20.75
N PHE A 68 -5.70 7.32 20.64
CA PHE A 68 -6.57 7.46 19.48
C PHE A 68 -5.76 7.69 18.19
N VAL A 69 -4.79 8.60 18.25
CA VAL A 69 -3.92 8.91 17.11
C VAL A 69 -3.08 7.67 16.77
N ALA A 70 -2.39 7.08 17.75
CA ALA A 70 -1.57 5.88 17.56
C ALA A 70 -2.35 4.70 16.95
N ALA A 71 -3.61 4.51 17.37
CA ALA A 71 -4.51 3.49 16.83
C ALA A 71 -4.74 3.67 15.32
N HIS A 72 -4.96 4.91 14.86
CA HIS A 72 -5.14 5.21 13.44
C HIS A 72 -3.84 5.08 12.63
N TRP A 73 -2.67 5.41 13.19
CA TRP A 73 -1.39 5.12 12.53
C TRP A 73 -1.16 3.62 12.34
N ARG A 74 -1.49 2.80 13.35
CA ARG A 74 -1.40 1.34 13.26
C ARG A 74 -2.40 0.77 12.26
N LEU A 75 -3.60 1.34 12.17
CA LEU A 75 -4.60 0.98 11.17
C LEU A 75 -4.08 1.26 9.75
N ALA A 76 -3.56 2.47 9.50
CA ALA A 76 -2.97 2.84 8.21
C ALA A 76 -1.80 1.90 7.85
N PHE A 77 -0.92 1.57 8.81
CA PHE A 77 0.17 0.62 8.59
C PHE A 77 -0.32 -0.79 8.23
N LYS A 78 -1.39 -1.29 8.88
CA LYS A 78 -1.98 -2.59 8.50
C LYS A 78 -2.47 -2.62 7.06
N ARG A 79 -2.96 -1.50 6.54
CA ARG A 79 -3.43 -1.38 5.16
C ARG A 79 -2.27 -1.23 4.17
N CYS A 80 -1.18 -0.58 4.59
CA CYS A 80 0.09 -0.64 3.87
C CYS A 80 0.54 -2.10 3.67
N LYS A 81 0.41 -2.96 4.68
CA LYS A 81 0.73 -4.39 4.55
C LYS A 81 -0.15 -5.12 3.54
N LEU A 82 -1.44 -4.77 3.43
CA LEU A 82 -2.30 -5.33 2.38
C LEU A 82 -1.77 -4.95 0.99
N LEU A 83 -1.41 -3.69 0.78
CA LEU A 83 -0.80 -3.24 -0.47
C LEU A 83 0.49 -4.03 -0.79
N LEU A 84 1.36 -4.24 0.22
CA LEU A 84 2.58 -5.05 0.06
C LEU A 84 2.31 -6.52 -0.27
N ILE A 85 1.23 -7.11 0.26
CA ILE A 85 0.82 -8.48 -0.12
C ILE A 85 0.48 -8.55 -1.60
N GLY A 86 -0.19 -7.53 -2.15
CA GLY A 86 -0.51 -7.45 -3.58
C GLY A 86 0.75 -7.45 -4.43
N TYR A 87 1.73 -6.62 -4.04
CA TYR A 87 3.04 -6.60 -4.66
C TYR A 87 3.78 -7.94 -4.55
N ALA A 88 3.75 -8.59 -3.39
CA ALA A 88 4.38 -9.88 -3.20
C ALA A 88 3.77 -10.95 -4.12
N ILE A 89 2.44 -10.99 -4.24
CA ILE A 89 1.74 -11.90 -5.15
C ILE A 89 2.14 -11.62 -6.61
N THR A 90 2.09 -10.35 -7.04
CA THR A 90 2.50 -9.95 -8.39
C THR A 90 3.96 -10.35 -8.66
N ALA A 91 4.88 -10.06 -7.74
CA ALA A 91 6.30 -10.39 -7.89
C ALA A 91 6.52 -11.91 -8.00
N VAL A 92 5.84 -12.72 -7.19
CA VAL A 92 5.93 -14.18 -7.27
C VAL A 92 5.43 -14.68 -8.63
N ILE A 93 4.31 -14.18 -9.14
CA ILE A 93 3.81 -14.57 -10.46
C ILE A 93 4.81 -14.21 -11.57
N LEU A 94 5.40 -13.01 -11.52
CA LEU A 94 6.41 -12.58 -12.49
C LEU A 94 7.69 -13.41 -12.43
N LEU A 95 8.17 -13.73 -11.22
CA LEU A 95 9.34 -14.59 -11.03
C LEU A 95 9.09 -16.01 -11.55
N LEU A 96 7.90 -16.56 -11.33
CA LEU A 96 7.51 -17.86 -11.88
C LEU A 96 7.41 -17.81 -13.40
N ALA A 97 6.88 -16.73 -13.98
CA ALA A 97 6.83 -16.54 -15.42
C ALA A 97 8.23 -16.60 -16.04
N GLU A 98 9.17 -15.83 -15.47
CA GLU A 98 10.57 -15.79 -15.91
C GLU A 98 11.25 -17.16 -15.77
N LEU A 99 11.03 -17.85 -14.64
CA LEU A 99 11.60 -19.17 -14.41
C LEU A 99 11.08 -20.19 -15.44
N LEU A 100 9.78 -20.18 -15.73
CA LEU A 100 9.16 -21.08 -16.69
C LEU A 100 9.62 -20.81 -18.14
N THR A 101 9.84 -19.55 -18.50
CA THR A 101 10.22 -19.16 -19.87
C THR A 101 11.72 -19.27 -20.12
N SER A 102 12.55 -19.20 -19.08
CA SER A 102 14.02 -19.32 -19.19
C SER A 102 14.52 -20.63 -19.83
N GLY A 103 13.73 -21.71 -19.74
CA GLY A 103 14.05 -23.01 -20.33
C GLY A 103 13.45 -23.26 -21.72
N MET A 104 12.72 -22.30 -22.30
CA MET A 104 12.05 -22.48 -23.59
C MET A 104 13.04 -22.33 -24.76
N LYS A 105 12.98 -23.26 -25.72
CA LYS A 105 13.80 -23.21 -26.94
C LYS A 105 13.36 -22.13 -27.93
N ASP A 106 12.08 -21.77 -27.90
CA ASP A 106 11.50 -20.74 -28.77
C ASP A 106 11.40 -19.41 -28.00
N ALA A 107 12.30 -18.49 -28.33
CA ALA A 107 12.33 -17.16 -27.74
C ALA A 107 11.09 -16.32 -28.07
N HIS A 108 10.43 -16.56 -29.21
CA HIS A 108 9.21 -15.84 -29.56
C HIS A 108 8.05 -16.27 -28.67
N MET A 109 7.89 -17.58 -28.47
CA MET A 109 6.90 -18.14 -27.54
C MET A 109 7.14 -17.66 -26.10
N ALA A 110 8.39 -17.65 -25.64
CA ALA A 110 8.77 -17.15 -24.33
C ALA A 110 8.34 -15.69 -24.12
N ASN A 111 8.63 -14.81 -25.09
CA ASN A 111 8.25 -13.39 -25.02
C ASN A 111 6.73 -13.17 -24.97
N ILE A 112 5.97 -13.94 -25.76
CA ILE A 112 4.51 -13.89 -25.73
C ILE A 112 4.00 -14.28 -24.34
N LEU A 113 4.51 -15.37 -23.78
CA LEU A 113 4.08 -15.87 -22.48
C LEU A 113 4.40 -14.89 -21.34
N VAL A 114 5.62 -14.33 -21.31
CA VAL A 114 6.00 -13.30 -20.33
C VAL A 114 5.08 -12.08 -20.45
N THR A 115 4.76 -11.64 -21.67
CA THR A 115 3.88 -10.48 -21.89
C THR A 115 2.46 -10.73 -21.37
N VAL A 116 1.88 -11.89 -21.67
CA VAL A 116 0.53 -12.26 -21.22
C VAL A 116 0.50 -12.40 -19.69
N ILE A 117 1.44 -13.14 -19.11
CA ILE A 117 1.50 -13.33 -17.66
C ILE A 117 1.72 -12.00 -16.95
N THR A 118 2.57 -11.11 -17.46
CA THR A 118 2.81 -9.79 -16.85
C THR A 118 1.52 -8.98 -16.73
N ARG A 119 0.68 -8.98 -17.77
CA ARG A 119 -0.61 -8.26 -17.77
C ARG A 119 -1.58 -8.82 -16.72
N ILE A 120 -1.61 -10.14 -16.55
CA ILE A 120 -2.46 -10.81 -15.56
C ILE A 120 -1.90 -10.62 -14.14
N ALA A 121 -0.58 -10.70 -13.99
CA ALA A 121 0.14 -10.61 -12.72
C ALA A 121 -0.05 -9.25 -12.03
N ILE A 122 -0.34 -8.17 -12.78
CA ILE A 122 -0.61 -6.84 -12.23
C ILE A 122 -1.97 -6.77 -11.51
N MET A 123 -2.93 -7.63 -11.85
CA MET A 123 -4.31 -7.57 -11.33
C MET A 123 -4.41 -7.65 -9.80
N PRO A 124 -3.72 -8.58 -9.09
CA PRO A 124 -3.71 -8.61 -7.63
C PRO A 124 -3.33 -7.27 -6.98
N THR A 125 -2.32 -6.58 -7.53
CA THR A 125 -1.90 -5.26 -7.04
C THR A 125 -3.00 -4.23 -7.25
N LEU A 126 -3.61 -4.17 -8.44
CA LEU A 126 -4.71 -3.23 -8.71
C LEU A 126 -5.93 -3.46 -7.83
N ILE A 127 -6.30 -4.73 -7.61
CA ILE A 127 -7.40 -5.11 -6.73
C ILE A 127 -7.11 -4.63 -5.30
N LEU A 128 -5.91 -4.87 -4.77
CA LEU A 128 -5.58 -4.43 -3.42
C LEU A 128 -5.42 -2.92 -3.29
N VAL A 129 -4.96 -2.22 -4.33
CA VAL A 129 -5.02 -0.75 -4.38
C VAL A 129 -6.47 -0.29 -4.23
N MET A 130 -7.40 -0.83 -5.02
CA MET A 130 -8.82 -0.46 -4.94
C MET A 130 -9.41 -0.75 -3.56
N VAL A 131 -9.20 -1.96 -3.04
CA VAL A 131 -9.67 -2.38 -1.72
C VAL A 131 -9.14 -1.45 -0.63
N THR A 132 -7.84 -1.15 -0.65
CA THR A 132 -7.23 -0.30 0.38
C THR A 132 -7.74 1.14 0.31
N VAL A 133 -7.91 1.73 -0.87
CA VAL A 133 -8.51 3.06 -1.03
C VAL A 133 -9.95 3.10 -0.49
N VAL A 134 -10.77 2.09 -0.76
CA VAL A 134 -12.14 1.99 -0.20
C VAL A 134 -12.10 1.90 1.33
N MET A 135 -11.17 1.11 1.88
CA MET A 135 -10.98 1.03 3.33
C MET A 135 -10.57 2.38 3.95
N GLU A 136 -9.79 3.21 3.23
CA GLU A 136 -9.38 4.54 3.69
C GLU A 136 -10.54 5.52 3.83
N ALA A 137 -11.50 5.49 2.90
CA ALA A 137 -12.72 6.28 3.03
C ALA A 137 -13.45 5.95 4.35
N SER A 138 -13.58 4.66 4.66
CA SER A 138 -14.22 4.20 5.91
C SER A 138 -13.43 4.58 7.16
N ALA A 139 -12.09 4.48 7.17
CA ALA A 139 -11.31 4.92 8.34
C ALA A 139 -11.41 6.42 8.57
N THR A 140 -11.38 7.20 7.50
CA THR A 140 -11.49 8.65 7.59
C THR A 140 -12.83 9.08 8.16
N SER A 141 -13.91 8.36 7.80
CA SER A 141 -15.24 8.55 8.42
C SER A 141 -15.22 8.27 9.92
N LEU A 142 -14.57 7.19 10.36
CA LEU A 142 -14.40 6.86 11.78
C LEU A 142 -13.60 7.93 12.54
N VAL A 143 -12.53 8.47 11.94
CA VAL A 143 -11.78 9.59 12.52
C VAL A 143 -12.68 10.80 12.78
N GLY A 144 -13.56 11.14 11.83
CA GLY A 144 -14.51 12.24 11.99
C GLY A 144 -15.45 12.06 13.19
N LYS A 145 -15.87 10.82 13.42
CA LYS A 145 -16.70 10.41 14.57
C LYS A 145 -15.93 10.29 15.88
N GLY A 146 -14.59 10.29 15.84
CA GLY A 146 -13.76 10.01 17.02
C GLY A 146 -13.76 8.52 17.40
N GLU A 147 -14.04 7.64 16.45
CA GLU A 147 -14.16 6.20 16.66
C GLU A 147 -12.95 5.44 16.10
N VAL A 148 -12.64 4.31 16.72
CA VAL A 148 -11.59 3.38 16.27
C VAL A 148 -12.25 2.04 15.93
N PRO A 149 -11.87 1.35 14.83
CA PRO A 149 -12.44 0.04 14.51
C PRO A 149 -12.28 -0.96 15.66
N GLU A 150 -13.30 -1.77 15.92
CA GLU A 150 -13.29 -2.77 16.99
C GLU A 150 -12.07 -3.69 16.96
N LYS A 151 -11.64 -4.10 15.77
CA LYS A 151 -10.46 -4.95 15.61
C LYS A 151 -9.19 -4.28 16.14
N ILE A 152 -9.04 -2.97 15.93
CA ILE A 152 -7.92 -2.21 16.48
C ILE A 152 -8.08 -2.02 17.99
N MET A 153 -9.29 -1.74 18.48
CA MET A 153 -9.53 -1.62 19.93
C MET A 153 -9.24 -2.92 20.69
N LYS A 154 -9.56 -4.08 20.12
CA LYS A 154 -9.26 -5.40 20.71
C LYS A 154 -7.77 -5.69 20.74
N GLU A 155 -7.04 -5.32 19.67
CA GLU A 155 -5.59 -5.53 19.60
C GLU A 155 -4.79 -4.48 20.41
N PHE A 156 -5.35 -3.28 20.57
CA PHE A 156 -4.73 -2.16 21.26
C PHE A 156 -5.79 -1.39 22.07
N PRO A 157 -6.14 -1.89 23.26
CA PRO A 157 -7.14 -1.23 24.10
C PRO A 157 -6.64 0.14 24.60
N PRO A 158 -7.56 1.09 24.84
CA PRO A 158 -7.20 2.37 25.47
C PRO A 158 -6.56 2.10 26.83
N HIS A 159 -5.43 2.75 27.08
CA HIS A 159 -4.83 2.76 28.42
C HIS A 159 -5.70 3.65 29.30
N SER A 160 -6.23 3.07 30.39
CA SER A 160 -7.07 3.71 31.40
C SER A 160 -6.42 4.94 32.02
#